data_AF-X1BC47-F1
#
_entry.id   AF-X1BC47-F1
#
_cell.length_a   1.000
_cell.length_b   1.000
_cell.length_c   1.000
_cell.angle_alpha   90.00
_cell.angle_beta   90.00
_cell.angle_gamma   90.00
#
_symmetry.space_group_name_H-M   'P 1'
#
loop_
_entity.id
_entity.type
_entity.pdbx_description
1 polymer ?
#
loop_
_entity_poly.entity_id
_entity_poly.type
_entity_poly.pdbx_seq_one_letter_code
_entity_poly.pdbx_strand_id
1 'polypeptide(L)'
;VRYLFNVIENYENDLEFLCWYTIYDYPSGYLSLVYSPLLEPHSTAGLCTHSGDPKVAYYTWIEEMRAIGRLPNYLMPWKIGVGVLILIAISGFLVYAYVMEGIQFRKEQDKAKEIQEYTGGLMTLGEVVLLVNKDRPGKIIPSKDVVEAIEKLSNAKLIPKPKELKSGVVLVEFIPANLSDDQEEVLALSTRKGWISMEELMLKTRWTQERCVRVLESMRDVGIARVDASYAEGKKYYFPGLGGR
;
A
#
# COMPACT_ATOMS: atom_id res chain seq x y z
N VAL A 1 -18.11 13.69 10.81
CA VAL A 1 -18.88 12.56 10.22
C VAL A 1 -20.37 12.91 10.11
N ARG A 2 -21.15 13.03 11.20
CA ARG A 2 -22.58 13.39 11.15
C ARG A 2 -22.87 14.76 10.49
N TYR A 3 -22.01 15.75 10.71
CA TYR A 3 -22.10 17.07 10.08
C TYR A 3 -21.73 17.05 8.58
N LEU A 4 -20.86 16.13 8.17
CA LEU A 4 -20.46 15.95 6.76
C LEU A 4 -21.59 15.26 5.98
N PHE A 5 -22.20 14.22 6.56
CA PHE A 5 -23.34 13.53 5.95
C PHE A 5 -24.60 14.41 5.87
N ASN A 6 -24.85 15.27 6.86
CA ASN A 6 -25.98 16.20 6.84
C ASN A 6 -25.79 17.34 5.83
N VAL A 7 -24.54 17.67 5.47
CA VAL A 7 -24.23 18.57 4.34
C VAL A 7 -24.40 17.83 3.02
N ILE A 8 -24.00 16.55 2.93
CA ILE A 8 -24.16 15.74 1.71
C ILE A 8 -25.64 15.49 1.37
N GLU A 9 -26.50 15.18 2.36
CA GLU A 9 -27.95 15.02 2.14
C GLU A 9 -28.64 16.33 1.73
N ASN A 10 -28.26 17.47 2.31
CA ASN A 10 -28.81 18.78 1.90
C ASN A 10 -28.34 19.22 0.52
N TYR A 11 -27.18 18.73 0.06
CA TYR A 11 -26.61 19.07 -1.24
C TYR A 11 -26.81 17.95 -2.27
N GLU A 12 -27.58 16.89 -2.00
CA GLU A 12 -27.74 15.77 -2.94
C GLU A 12 -28.37 16.22 -4.28
N ASN A 13 -29.30 17.19 -4.23
CA ASN A 13 -29.86 17.84 -5.42
C ASN A 13 -28.88 18.81 -6.13
N ASP A 14 -27.93 19.40 -5.38
CA ASP A 14 -26.90 20.30 -5.92
C ASP A 14 -25.65 19.52 -6.41
N LEU A 15 -25.44 18.30 -5.91
CA LEU A 15 -24.41 17.35 -6.33
C LEU A 15 -24.80 16.63 -7.61
N GLU A 16 -26.09 16.31 -7.81
CA GLU A 16 -26.59 15.90 -9.13
C GLU A 16 -26.30 16.98 -10.18
N PHE A 17 -26.49 18.26 -9.82
CA PHE A 17 -26.14 19.40 -10.67
C PHE A 17 -24.62 19.52 -10.90
N LEU A 18 -23.78 19.31 -9.89
CA LEU A 18 -22.30 19.36 -10.02
C LEU A 18 -21.73 18.18 -10.83
N CYS A 19 -22.28 16.98 -10.66
CA CYS A 19 -21.96 15.79 -11.45
C CYS A 19 -22.40 15.97 -12.91
N TRP A 20 -23.54 16.61 -13.18
CA TRP A 20 -23.94 17.00 -14.53
C TRP A 20 -23.00 18.07 -15.12
N TYR A 21 -22.60 19.06 -14.31
CA TYR A 21 -21.71 20.15 -14.68
C TYR A 21 -20.32 19.65 -15.08
N THR A 22 -19.80 18.63 -14.39
CA THR A 22 -18.46 18.06 -14.66
C THR A 22 -18.41 17.14 -15.89
N ILE A 23 -19.55 16.58 -16.33
CA ILE A 23 -19.62 15.70 -17.51
C ILE A 23 -19.65 16.51 -18.82
N TYR A 24 -20.22 17.72 -18.82
CA TYR A 24 -20.44 18.50 -20.05
C TYR A 24 -19.43 19.64 -20.33
N ASP A 25 -18.57 20.01 -19.37
CA ASP A 25 -17.70 21.19 -19.48
C ASP A 25 -16.23 20.89 -19.84
N TYR A 26 -15.90 19.65 -20.22
CA TYR A 26 -14.59 19.34 -20.80
C TYR A 26 -14.68 19.20 -22.32
N PRO A 27 -13.78 19.84 -23.10
CA PRO A 27 -13.62 19.52 -24.51
C PRO A 27 -13.49 18.00 -24.67
N SER A 28 -14.28 17.42 -25.57
CA SER A 28 -14.33 15.99 -25.85
C SER A 28 -12.91 15.44 -26.08
N GLY A 29 -12.31 14.88 -25.03
CA GLY A 29 -10.92 14.42 -25.07
C GLY A 29 -10.33 14.05 -23.71
N TYR A 30 -10.61 14.80 -22.63
CA TYR A 30 -9.86 14.60 -21.38
C TYR A 30 -10.51 13.67 -20.33
N LEU A 31 -11.84 13.57 -20.27
CA LEU A 31 -12.53 12.71 -19.29
C LEU A 31 -13.09 11.41 -19.88
N SER A 32 -13.10 11.25 -21.21
CA SER A 32 -13.62 10.04 -21.88
C SER A 32 -12.84 8.75 -21.57
N LEU A 33 -11.66 8.86 -20.95
CA LEU A 33 -10.80 7.72 -20.62
C LEU A 33 -11.08 7.08 -19.26
N VAL A 34 -11.79 7.76 -18.35
CA VAL A 34 -11.91 7.29 -16.94
C VAL A 34 -13.31 6.76 -16.61
N TYR A 35 -14.35 7.12 -17.35
CA TYR A 35 -15.71 6.66 -17.12
C TYR A 35 -16.35 6.09 -18.40
N SER A 36 -16.14 4.78 -18.59
CA SER A 36 -16.99 3.76 -19.24
C SER A 36 -17.79 4.06 -20.53
N PRO A 37 -17.87 3.09 -21.48
CA PRO A 37 -18.41 3.22 -22.85
C PRO A 37 -19.96 3.20 -22.93
N LEU A 38 -20.66 3.66 -21.90
CA LEU A 38 -22.13 3.59 -21.76
C LEU A 38 -22.85 4.93 -21.95
N LEU A 39 -22.11 6.02 -22.16
CA LEU A 39 -22.68 7.29 -22.57
C LEU A 39 -22.77 7.30 -24.10
N GLU A 40 -23.97 6.99 -24.61
CA GLU A 40 -24.27 7.26 -26.01
C GLU A 40 -23.95 8.74 -26.31
N PRO A 41 -23.26 9.03 -27.42
CA PRO A 41 -23.05 10.39 -27.86
C PRO A 41 -24.39 10.95 -28.33
N HIS A 42 -25.19 11.46 -27.40
CA HIS A 42 -26.39 12.20 -27.75
C HIS A 42 -25.95 13.42 -28.53
N SER A 43 -26.30 13.35 -29.80
CA SER A 43 -25.92 14.21 -30.89
C SER A 43 -26.14 15.67 -30.51
N THR A 44 -25.11 16.50 -30.63
CA THR A 44 -25.21 17.97 -30.67
C THR A 44 -25.88 18.46 -31.98
N ALA A 45 -26.70 17.62 -32.60
CA ALA A 45 -27.39 17.91 -33.84
C ALA A 45 -28.72 18.59 -33.50
N GLY A 46 -28.80 19.91 -33.73
CA GLY A 46 -30.08 20.55 -34.02
C GLY A 46 -30.50 21.78 -33.21
N LEU A 47 -29.60 22.54 -32.58
CA LEU A 47 -29.99 23.80 -31.92
C LEU A 47 -29.22 24.99 -32.50
N CYS A 48 -29.69 25.50 -33.64
CA CYS A 48 -29.30 26.82 -34.15
C CYS A 48 -30.26 27.88 -33.63
N THR A 49 -29.75 29.09 -33.40
CA THR A 49 -30.60 30.28 -33.21
C THR A 49 -31.40 30.59 -34.47
N HIS A 50 -32.42 31.44 -34.37
CA HIS A 50 -33.14 31.97 -35.54
C HIS A 50 -32.23 32.75 -36.54
N SER A 51 -30.99 33.09 -36.13
CA SER A 51 -29.93 33.70 -36.96
C SER A 51 -28.97 32.68 -37.59
N GLY A 52 -29.09 31.38 -37.29
CA GLY A 52 -28.29 30.31 -37.88
C GLY A 52 -27.00 29.94 -37.15
N ASP A 53 -26.71 30.52 -35.98
CA ASP A 53 -25.50 30.21 -35.22
C ASP A 53 -25.72 28.99 -34.30
N PRO A 54 -24.75 28.05 -34.19
CA PRO A 54 -24.89 26.88 -33.33
C PRO A 54 -24.84 27.29 -31.85
N LYS A 55 -25.92 27.02 -31.10
CA LYS A 55 -25.96 27.19 -29.64
C LYS A 55 -25.52 25.89 -28.95
N VAL A 56 -24.60 26.01 -27.99
CA VAL A 56 -24.24 24.90 -27.10
C VAL A 56 -25.47 24.52 -26.27
N ALA A 57 -25.87 23.25 -26.29
CA ALA A 57 -27.11 22.71 -25.71
C ALA A 57 -27.38 23.15 -24.26
N TYR A 58 -26.31 23.43 -23.50
CA TYR A 58 -26.32 23.97 -22.15
C TYR A 58 -27.14 25.27 -22.01
N TYR A 59 -26.99 26.23 -22.91
CA TYR A 59 -27.67 27.53 -22.79
C TYR A 59 -29.18 27.43 -23.07
N THR A 60 -29.58 26.51 -23.96
CA THR A 60 -30.99 26.28 -24.30
C THR A 60 -31.73 25.57 -23.16
N TRP A 61 -31.10 24.57 -22.54
CA TRP A 61 -31.68 23.87 -21.38
C TRP A 61 -31.88 24.78 -20.17
N ILE A 62 -30.93 25.68 -19.89
CA ILE A 62 -31.06 26.68 -18.81
C ILE A 62 -32.23 27.63 -19.08
N GLU A 63 -32.42 28.07 -20.32
CA GLU A 63 -33.54 28.93 -20.71
C GLU A 63 -34.89 28.19 -20.53
N GLU A 64 -34.99 26.92 -20.92
CA GLU A 64 -36.20 26.09 -20.75
C GLU A 64 -36.53 25.81 -19.27
N MET A 65 -35.54 25.41 -18.47
CA MET A 65 -35.73 25.14 -17.04
C MET A 65 -36.09 26.40 -16.25
N ARG A 66 -35.66 27.58 -16.71
CA ARG A 66 -36.09 28.88 -16.19
C ARG A 66 -37.53 29.21 -16.61
N ALA A 67 -37.92 28.92 -17.85
CA ALA A 67 -39.29 29.12 -18.33
C ALA A 67 -40.31 28.27 -17.55
N ILE A 68 -39.90 27.08 -17.09
CA ILE A 68 -40.71 26.17 -16.28
C ILE A 68 -40.66 26.57 -14.78
N GLY A 69 -39.93 27.63 -14.42
CA GLY A 69 -39.86 28.16 -13.05
C GLY A 69 -39.12 27.27 -12.05
N ARG A 70 -38.33 26.29 -12.54
CA ARG A 70 -37.61 25.33 -11.70
C ARG A 70 -36.22 25.80 -11.28
N LEU A 71 -35.71 26.90 -11.85
CA LEU A 71 -34.41 27.48 -11.52
C LEU A 71 -34.56 28.87 -10.86
N PRO A 72 -34.03 29.07 -9.64
CA PRO A 72 -34.01 30.39 -9.00
C PRO A 72 -33.18 31.42 -9.77
N ASN A 73 -33.65 32.68 -9.82
CA ASN A 73 -33.04 33.78 -10.59
C ASN A 73 -31.60 34.19 -10.16
N TYR A 74 -31.04 33.62 -9.07
CA TYR A 74 -29.70 33.95 -8.59
C TYR A 74 -28.58 33.07 -9.17
N LEU A 75 -28.91 31.95 -9.83
CA LEU A 75 -27.96 31.10 -10.55
C LEU A 75 -27.67 31.69 -11.94
N MET A 76 -26.96 32.81 -11.98
CA MET A 76 -26.32 33.26 -13.23
C MET A 76 -24.94 32.60 -13.35
N PRO A 77 -24.54 32.07 -14.53
CA PRO A 77 -23.25 31.41 -14.72
C PRO A 77 -22.03 32.26 -14.32
N TRP A 78 -22.10 33.58 -14.53
CA TRP A 78 -21.05 34.53 -14.15
C TRP A 78 -21.08 34.97 -12.68
N LYS A 79 -22.06 34.50 -11.88
CA LYS A 79 -22.15 34.75 -10.42
C LYS A 79 -21.67 33.58 -9.56
N ILE A 80 -21.08 32.54 -10.15
CA ILE A 80 -20.19 31.66 -9.40
C ILE A 80 -18.98 32.52 -9.02
N GLY A 81 -19.11 33.21 -7.88
CA GLY A 81 -18.08 34.11 -7.40
C GLY A 81 -16.76 33.36 -7.30
N VAL A 82 -15.65 34.03 -7.59
CA VAL A 82 -14.29 33.49 -7.48
C VAL A 82 -14.07 32.70 -6.17
N GLY A 83 -14.75 33.10 -5.09
CA GLY A 83 -14.75 32.36 -3.82
C GLY A 83 -15.25 30.90 -3.88
N VAL A 84 -16.27 30.60 -4.68
CA VAL A 84 -16.79 29.22 -4.85
C VAL A 84 -15.78 28.37 -5.64
N LEU A 85 -15.17 28.93 -6.68
CA LEU A 85 -14.11 28.26 -7.44
C LEU A 85 -12.87 27.98 -6.57
N ILE A 86 -12.50 28.92 -5.68
CA ILE A 86 -11.42 28.72 -4.71
C ILE A 86 -11.76 27.59 -3.73
N LEU A 87 -12.98 27.53 -3.21
CA LEU A 87 -13.40 26.46 -2.30
C LEU A 87 -13.37 25.09 -2.97
N ILE A 88 -13.83 24.99 -4.23
CA ILE A 88 -13.76 23.76 -5.01
C ILE A 88 -12.29 23.37 -5.22
N ALA A 89 -11.42 24.30 -5.60
CA ALA A 89 -9.99 24.03 -5.78
C ALA A 89 -9.30 23.56 -4.49
N ILE A 90 -9.60 24.18 -3.34
CA ILE A 90 -9.07 23.76 -2.04
C ILE A 90 -9.58 22.36 -1.68
N SER A 91 -10.87 22.09 -1.88
CA SER A 91 -11.45 20.76 -1.60
C SER A 91 -10.83 19.68 -2.48
N GLY A 92 -10.65 19.95 -3.78
CA GLY A 92 -9.99 19.05 -4.73
C GLY A 92 -8.53 18.81 -4.35
N PHE A 93 -7.80 19.85 -3.91
CA PHE A 93 -6.42 19.71 -3.43
C PHE A 93 -6.34 18.87 -2.15
N LEU A 94 -7.25 19.05 -1.19
CA LEU A 94 -7.29 18.25 0.03
C LEU A 94 -7.61 16.77 -0.25
N VAL A 95 -8.58 16.51 -1.14
CA VAL A 95 -8.87 15.14 -1.60
C VAL A 95 -7.67 14.54 -2.32
N TYR A 96 -7.01 15.30 -3.19
CA TYR A 96 -5.80 14.86 -3.88
C TYR A 96 -4.67 14.52 -2.89
N ALA A 97 -4.39 15.40 -1.92
CA ALA A 97 -3.37 15.18 -0.90
C ALA A 97 -3.67 13.90 -0.09
N TYR A 98 -4.92 13.72 0.34
CA TYR A 98 -5.35 12.51 1.05
C TYR A 98 -5.21 11.24 0.21
N VAL A 99 -5.59 11.29 -1.07
CA VAL A 99 -5.44 10.16 -2.00
C VAL A 99 -3.96 9.82 -2.21
N MET A 100 -3.09 10.83 -2.35
CA MET A 100 -1.65 10.62 -2.51
C MET A 100 -1.00 10.01 -1.27
N GLU A 101 -1.37 10.48 -0.07
CA GLU A 101 -0.93 9.85 1.19
C GLU A 101 -1.41 8.40 1.30
N GLY A 102 -2.66 8.12 0.93
CA GLY A 102 -3.20 6.77 0.90
C GLY A 102 -2.50 5.83 -0.10
N ILE A 103 -2.11 6.33 -1.27
CA ILE A 103 -1.33 5.57 -2.26
C ILE A 103 0.06 5.25 -1.72
N GLN A 104 0.72 6.22 -1.08
CA GLN A 104 2.05 6.02 -0.49
C GLN A 104 2.00 4.96 0.61
N PHE A 105 1.01 5.04 1.50
CA PHE A 105 0.83 4.06 2.57
C PHE A 105 0.62 2.63 2.03
N ARG A 106 -0.19 2.47 0.97
CA ARG A 106 -0.39 1.16 0.32
C ARG A 106 0.92 0.58 -0.22
N LYS A 107 1.74 1.38 -0.90
CA LYS A 107 3.05 0.94 -1.40
C LYS A 107 3.97 0.45 -0.28
N GLU A 108 3.97 1.13 0.86
CA GLU A 108 4.75 0.72 2.03
C GLU A 108 4.25 -0.60 2.62
N GLN A 109 2.93 -0.82 2.65
CA GLN A 109 2.35 -2.09 3.07
C GLN A 109 2.68 -3.25 2.12
N ASP A 110 2.59 -3.03 0.81
CA ASP A 110 2.91 -4.06 -0.19
C ASP A 110 4.38 -4.50 -0.08
N LYS A 111 5.28 -3.52 0.08
CA LYS A 111 6.71 -3.79 0.29
C LYS A 111 6.98 -4.53 1.61
N ALA A 112 6.29 -4.16 2.69
CA ALA A 112 6.41 -4.87 3.96
C ALA A 112 5.96 -6.33 3.83
N LYS A 113 4.88 -6.58 3.08
CA LYS A 113 4.38 -7.92 2.80
C LYS A 113 5.36 -8.75 1.97
N GLU A 114 5.99 -8.15 0.97
CA GLU A 114 7.04 -8.81 0.16
C GLU A 114 8.24 -9.24 1.04
N ILE A 115 8.73 -8.35 1.90
CA ILE A 115 9.83 -8.65 2.82
C ILE A 115 9.42 -9.74 3.81
N GLN A 116 8.20 -9.67 4.32
CA GLN A 116 7.64 -10.66 5.23
C GLN A 116 7.55 -12.05 4.57
N GLU A 117 7.08 -12.15 3.33
CA GLU A 117 7.02 -13.40 2.56
C GLU A 117 8.43 -13.93 2.23
N TYR A 118 9.38 -13.03 1.93
CA TYR A 118 10.76 -13.40 1.64
C TYR A 118 11.51 -13.93 2.87
N THR A 119 11.27 -13.35 4.04
CA THR A 119 11.95 -13.71 5.31
C THR A 119 11.21 -14.78 6.12
N GLY A 120 9.96 -15.10 5.76
CA GLY A 120 9.10 -15.94 6.59
C GLY A 120 8.65 -15.26 7.89
N GLY A 121 8.77 -13.93 7.97
CA GLY A 121 8.42 -13.15 9.16
C GLY A 121 9.41 -13.24 10.32
N LEU A 122 10.61 -13.78 10.09
CA LEU A 122 11.68 -13.94 11.08
C LEU A 122 12.89 -13.12 10.68
N MET A 123 13.45 -12.34 11.61
CA MET A 123 14.60 -11.51 11.29
C MET A 123 15.48 -11.24 12.52
N THR A 124 16.80 -11.18 12.32
CA THR A 124 17.69 -10.73 13.40
C THR A 124 17.52 -9.24 13.66
N LEU A 125 17.75 -8.82 14.89
CA LEU A 125 17.74 -7.40 15.24
C LEU A 125 18.71 -6.58 14.36
N GLY A 126 19.86 -7.15 14.03
CA GLY A 126 20.84 -6.50 13.13
C GLY A 126 20.28 -6.24 11.73
N GLU A 127 19.58 -7.22 11.17
CA GLU A 127 18.96 -7.09 9.85
C GLU A 127 17.78 -6.11 9.86
N VAL A 128 16.99 -6.06 10.95
CA VAL A 128 15.95 -5.03 11.13
C VAL A 128 16.55 -3.62 11.07
N VAL A 129 17.63 -3.38 11.82
CA VAL A 129 18.33 -2.09 11.82
C VAL A 129 18.86 -1.75 10.43
N LEU A 130 19.38 -2.74 9.71
CA LEU A 130 19.90 -2.54 8.35
C LEU A 130 18.78 -2.16 7.37
N LEU A 131 17.65 -2.88 7.38
CA LEU A 131 16.53 -2.61 6.49
C LEU A 131 15.90 -1.24 6.76
N VAL A 132 15.70 -0.89 8.03
CA VAL A 132 15.14 0.41 8.43
C VAL A 132 16.01 1.58 7.93
N ASN A 133 17.33 1.43 7.99
CA ASN A 133 18.26 2.45 7.53
C ASN A 133 18.41 2.48 6.00
N LYS A 134 18.32 1.33 5.33
CA LYS A 134 18.38 1.24 3.86
C LYS A 134 17.22 1.99 3.20
N ASP A 135 16.04 1.95 3.80
CA ASP A 135 14.83 2.58 3.28
C ASP A 135 14.76 4.10 3.54
N ARG A 136 15.67 4.65 4.36
CA ARG A 136 15.70 6.07 4.73
C ARG A 136 17.06 6.70 4.40
N PRO A 137 17.40 6.88 3.11
CA PRO A 137 18.65 7.52 2.73
C PRO A 137 18.73 8.94 3.33
N GLY A 138 19.82 9.22 4.05
CA GLY A 138 20.09 10.54 4.66
C GLY A 138 19.66 10.71 6.11
N LYS A 139 18.96 9.74 6.72
CA LYS A 139 18.68 9.71 8.16
C LYS A 139 19.05 8.36 8.76
N ILE A 140 20.24 8.28 9.34
CA ILE A 140 20.69 7.08 10.05
C ILE A 140 20.02 7.06 11.43
N ILE A 141 19.22 6.04 11.67
CA ILE A 141 18.57 5.79 12.95
C ILE A 141 19.52 4.91 13.77
N PRO A 142 19.88 5.35 14.99
CA PRO A 142 20.75 4.56 15.85
C PRO A 142 20.04 3.28 16.27
N SER A 143 20.81 2.19 16.43
CA SER A 143 20.26 0.87 16.76
C SER A 143 19.40 0.89 18.03
N LYS A 144 19.76 1.74 19.02
CA LYS A 144 19.03 1.90 20.27
C LYS A 144 17.55 2.28 20.05
N ASP A 145 17.28 3.20 19.14
CA ASP A 145 15.92 3.66 18.86
C ASP A 145 15.09 2.57 18.19
N VAL A 146 15.74 1.73 17.36
CA VAL A 146 15.09 0.56 16.75
C VAL A 146 14.76 -0.49 17.80
N VAL A 147 15.65 -0.76 18.76
CA VAL A 147 15.36 -1.66 19.88
C VAL A 147 14.19 -1.14 20.70
N GLU A 148 14.20 0.15 21.07
CA GLU A 148 13.12 0.76 21.84
C GLU A 148 11.78 0.69 21.09
N ALA A 149 11.79 0.86 19.76
CA ALA A 149 10.60 0.71 18.93
C ALA A 149 10.07 -0.74 18.96
N ILE A 150 10.95 -1.74 18.82
CA ILE A 150 10.56 -3.16 18.91
C ILE A 150 10.00 -3.50 20.29
N GLU A 151 10.61 -3.00 21.36
CA GLU A 151 10.11 -3.17 22.72
C GLU A 151 8.71 -2.57 22.89
N LYS A 152 8.48 -1.36 22.36
CA LYS A 152 7.15 -0.73 22.35
C LYS A 152 6.11 -1.57 21.60
N LEU A 153 6.47 -2.12 20.43
CA LEU A 153 5.59 -2.99 19.64
C LEU A 153 5.26 -4.29 20.38
N SER A 154 6.25 -4.90 21.02
CA SER A 154 6.10 -6.10 21.84
C SER A 154 5.23 -5.82 23.07
N ASN A 155 5.44 -4.69 23.76
CA ASN A 155 4.65 -4.29 24.92
C ASN A 155 3.18 -3.98 24.55
N ALA A 156 2.96 -3.46 23.35
CA ALA A 156 1.63 -3.27 22.77
C ALA A 156 0.97 -4.58 22.30
N LYS A 157 1.65 -5.74 22.44
CA LYS A 157 1.21 -7.06 21.99
C LYS A 157 0.92 -7.14 20.48
N LEU A 158 1.60 -6.30 19.68
CA LEU A 158 1.50 -6.33 18.22
C LEU A 158 2.42 -7.39 17.62
N ILE A 159 3.55 -7.66 18.28
CA ILE A 159 4.51 -8.71 17.91
C ILE A 159 4.86 -9.56 19.13
N PRO A 160 5.26 -10.83 18.94
CA PRO A 160 5.92 -11.62 19.97
C PRO A 160 7.12 -10.92 20.60
N LYS A 161 7.46 -11.32 21.83
CA LYS A 161 8.67 -10.83 22.48
C LYS A 161 9.90 -11.31 21.71
N PRO A 162 10.89 -10.44 21.45
CA PRO A 162 12.17 -10.86 20.89
C PRO A 162 12.80 -11.97 21.74
N LYS A 163 13.36 -12.98 21.09
CA LYS A 163 13.98 -14.14 21.73
C LYS A 163 15.47 -14.18 21.41
N GLU A 164 16.28 -14.49 22.41
CA GLU A 164 17.70 -14.72 22.21
C GLU A 164 17.95 -16.17 21.78
N LEU A 165 18.64 -16.36 20.65
CA LEU A 165 19.07 -17.67 20.19
C LEU A 165 20.25 -18.16 21.04
N LYS A 166 20.53 -19.48 20.99
CA LYS A 166 21.72 -20.06 21.64
C LYS A 166 23.05 -19.45 21.18
N SER A 167 23.05 -18.79 20.02
CA SER A 167 24.19 -18.04 19.48
C SER A 167 24.43 -16.69 20.16
N GLY A 168 23.52 -16.23 21.03
CA GLY A 168 23.53 -14.90 21.66
C GLY A 168 22.92 -13.80 20.79
N VAL A 169 22.38 -14.14 19.62
CA VAL A 169 21.76 -13.16 18.71
C VAL A 169 20.27 -13.07 18.99
N VAL A 170 19.79 -11.83 19.05
CA VAL A 170 18.37 -11.52 19.25
C VAL A 170 17.62 -11.70 17.93
N LEU A 171 16.67 -12.63 17.95
CA LEU A 171 15.71 -12.90 16.88
C LEU A 171 14.39 -12.16 17.18
N VAL A 172 13.86 -11.50 16.16
CA VAL A 172 12.59 -10.79 16.20
C VAL A 172 11.62 -11.52 15.28
N GLU A 173 10.49 -11.91 15.83
CA GLU A 173 9.41 -12.55 15.09
C GLU A 173 8.32 -11.52 14.81
N PHE A 174 8.05 -11.25 13.54
CA PHE A 174 6.95 -10.39 13.12
C PHE A 174 5.68 -11.21 12.85
N ILE A 175 5.84 -12.46 12.48
CA ILE A 175 4.79 -13.48 12.46
C ILE A 175 5.15 -14.49 13.55
N PRO A 176 4.23 -14.84 14.46
CA PRO A 176 4.47 -15.90 15.42
C PRO A 176 4.80 -17.20 14.69
N ALA A 177 6.06 -17.62 14.77
CA ALA A 177 6.50 -18.89 14.25
C ALA A 177 6.68 -19.83 15.43
N ASN A 178 5.89 -20.91 15.49
CA ASN A 178 6.10 -21.95 16.50
C ASN A 178 7.33 -22.78 16.11
N LEU A 179 8.52 -22.19 16.29
CA LEU A 179 9.78 -22.82 15.98
C LEU A 179 10.00 -24.02 16.91
N SER A 180 10.40 -25.14 16.33
CA SER A 180 10.85 -26.29 17.12
C SER A 180 12.29 -26.08 17.60
N ASP A 181 12.67 -26.78 18.69
CA ASP A 181 14.06 -26.75 19.20
C ASP A 181 15.10 -27.06 18.12
N ASP A 182 14.75 -27.94 17.17
CA ASP A 182 15.62 -28.30 16.05
C ASP A 182 15.78 -27.13 15.07
N GLN A 183 14.70 -26.41 14.77
CA GLN A 183 14.73 -25.25 13.89
C GLN A 183 15.51 -24.09 14.54
N GLU A 184 15.36 -23.89 15.85
CA GLU A 184 16.13 -22.89 16.60
C GLU A 184 17.63 -23.18 16.59
N GLU A 185 18.01 -24.46 16.73
CA GLU A 185 19.42 -24.88 16.63
C GLU A 185 19.98 -24.57 15.23
N VAL A 186 19.23 -24.88 14.17
CA VAL A 186 19.63 -24.57 12.78
C VAL A 186 19.82 -23.07 12.59
N LEU A 187 18.87 -22.25 13.06
CA LEU A 187 18.97 -20.79 12.98
C LEU A 187 20.21 -20.29 13.73
N ALA A 188 20.44 -20.79 14.96
CA ALA A 188 21.59 -20.40 15.77
C ALA A 188 22.95 -20.73 15.12
N LEU A 189 23.06 -21.88 14.45
CA LEU A 189 24.26 -22.26 13.70
C LEU A 189 24.45 -21.39 12.45
N SER A 190 23.35 -20.97 11.84
CA SER A 190 23.34 -20.21 10.58
C SER A 190 23.57 -18.72 10.78
N THR A 191 23.43 -18.18 12.00
CA THR A 191 23.51 -16.74 12.29
C THR A 191 24.76 -16.05 11.78
N ARG A 192 25.91 -16.74 11.74
CA ARG A 192 27.18 -16.13 11.31
C ARG A 192 27.31 -15.97 9.80
N LYS A 193 26.75 -16.90 9.02
CA LYS A 193 26.91 -16.96 7.56
C LYS A 193 25.64 -16.54 6.82
N GLY A 194 24.48 -16.62 7.48
CA GLY A 194 23.17 -16.50 6.87
C GLY A 194 22.74 -17.74 6.07
N TRP A 195 23.57 -18.78 6.02
CA TRP A 195 23.27 -20.04 5.33
C TRP A 195 23.95 -21.23 6.02
N ILE A 196 23.47 -22.44 5.72
CA ILE A 196 24.05 -23.69 6.21
C ILE A 196 23.97 -24.78 5.13
N SER A 197 24.98 -25.65 5.09
CA SER A 197 24.93 -26.87 4.28
C SER A 197 24.47 -28.07 5.13
N MET A 198 24.02 -29.14 4.47
CA MET A 198 23.60 -30.35 5.17
C MET A 198 24.78 -30.98 5.94
N GLU A 199 25.96 -30.98 5.33
CA GLU A 199 27.19 -31.54 5.89
C GLU A 199 27.62 -30.76 7.13
N GLU A 200 27.56 -29.42 7.08
CA GLU A 200 27.88 -28.57 8.23
C GLU A 200 26.89 -28.79 9.38
N LEU A 201 25.59 -28.89 9.07
CA LEU A 201 24.57 -29.17 10.07
C LEU A 201 24.80 -30.53 10.75
N MET A 202 25.03 -31.59 9.96
CA MET A 202 25.32 -32.93 10.47
C MET A 202 26.57 -32.94 11.34
N LEU A 203 27.65 -32.27 10.92
CA LEU A 203 28.91 -32.23 11.65
C LEU A 203 28.79 -31.49 12.99
N LYS A 204 28.04 -30.37 13.03
CA LYS A 204 27.87 -29.56 14.25
C LYS A 204 26.90 -30.20 15.25
N THR A 205 25.82 -30.80 14.78
CA THR A 205 24.74 -31.33 15.63
C THR A 205 24.88 -32.83 15.92
N ARG A 206 25.67 -33.55 15.11
CA ARG A 206 25.75 -35.03 15.09
C ARG A 206 24.40 -35.71 14.82
N TRP A 207 23.48 -35.02 14.16
CA TRP A 207 22.18 -35.58 13.78
C TRP A 207 22.31 -36.52 12.58
N THR A 208 21.34 -37.44 12.45
CA THR A 208 21.23 -38.28 11.26
C THR A 208 20.85 -37.44 10.04
N GLN A 209 21.21 -37.93 8.86
CA GLN A 209 20.93 -37.23 7.60
C GLN A 209 19.42 -37.00 7.42
N GLU A 210 18.59 -37.99 7.76
CA GLU A 210 17.13 -37.91 7.63
C GLU A 210 16.55 -36.82 8.54
N ARG A 211 17.10 -36.65 9.75
CA ARG A 211 16.67 -35.59 10.66
C ARG A 211 17.05 -34.21 10.11
N CYS A 212 18.27 -34.05 9.63
CA CYS A 212 18.71 -32.79 9.01
C CYS A 212 17.84 -32.42 7.80
N VAL A 213 17.57 -33.38 6.90
CA VAL A 213 16.69 -33.19 5.74
C VAL A 213 15.30 -32.75 6.18
N ARG A 214 14.69 -33.45 7.15
CA ARG A 214 13.35 -33.12 7.64
C ARG A 214 13.26 -31.70 8.19
N VAL A 215 14.24 -31.29 8.98
CA VAL A 215 14.24 -29.95 9.59
C VAL A 215 14.43 -28.88 8.51
N LEU A 216 15.41 -29.05 7.63
CA LEU A 216 15.71 -28.07 6.58
C LEU A 216 14.58 -27.93 5.55
N GLU A 217 13.95 -29.05 5.17
CA GLU A 217 12.80 -29.04 4.27
C GLU A 217 11.58 -28.42 4.95
N SER A 218 11.33 -28.71 6.23
CA SER A 218 10.22 -28.04 6.95
C SER A 218 10.42 -26.52 7.07
N MET A 219 11.66 -26.04 7.27
CA MET A 219 11.96 -24.60 7.27
C MET A 219 11.80 -23.97 5.88
N ARG A 220 12.09 -24.71 4.81
CA ARG A 220 11.81 -24.27 3.44
C ARG A 220 10.31 -24.16 3.19
N ASP A 221 9.54 -25.17 3.59
CA ASP A 221 8.10 -25.25 3.34
C ASP A 221 7.32 -24.14 4.06
N VAL A 222 7.78 -23.75 5.25
CA VAL A 222 7.24 -22.59 6.00
C VAL A 222 7.71 -21.25 5.42
N GLY A 223 8.67 -21.26 4.49
CA GLY A 223 9.18 -20.05 3.85
C GLY A 223 10.24 -19.29 4.66
N ILE A 224 10.84 -19.92 5.67
CA ILE A 224 11.94 -19.35 6.47
C ILE A 224 13.29 -19.55 5.76
N ALA A 225 13.45 -20.69 5.08
CA ALA A 225 14.65 -21.02 4.33
C ALA A 225 14.41 -20.93 2.81
N ARG A 226 15.49 -20.69 2.07
CA ARG A 226 15.56 -20.81 0.61
C ARG A 226 16.68 -21.76 0.25
N VAL A 227 16.53 -22.49 -0.84
CA VAL A 227 17.52 -23.47 -1.29
C VAL A 227 18.24 -22.91 -2.51
N ASP A 228 19.56 -22.89 -2.45
CA ASP A 228 20.39 -22.80 -3.66
C ASP A 228 21.09 -24.15 -3.85
N ALA A 229 20.98 -24.69 -5.06
CA ALA A 229 21.59 -25.95 -5.42
C ALA A 229 22.51 -25.70 -6.62
N SER A 230 23.80 -25.55 -6.33
CA SER A 230 24.84 -25.45 -7.35
C SER A 230 25.53 -26.79 -7.53
N TYR A 231 25.77 -27.18 -8.78
CA TYR A 231 26.49 -28.41 -9.10
C TYR A 231 27.94 -28.40 -8.55
N ALA A 232 28.52 -27.21 -8.34
CA ALA A 232 29.89 -27.04 -7.85
C ALA A 232 29.99 -26.89 -6.33
N GLU A 233 28.98 -26.28 -5.67
CA GLU A 233 29.04 -25.94 -4.25
C GLU A 233 28.13 -26.79 -3.35
N GLY A 234 27.34 -27.68 -3.94
CA GLY A 234 26.37 -28.50 -3.23
C GLY A 234 25.07 -27.76 -2.90
N LYS A 235 24.20 -28.41 -2.11
CA LYS A 235 22.90 -27.87 -1.68
C LYS A 235 23.09 -27.03 -0.41
N LYS A 236 22.80 -25.73 -0.50
CA LYS A 236 22.88 -24.79 0.62
C LYS A 236 21.49 -24.23 0.94
N TYR A 237 21.25 -24.01 2.23
CA TYR A 237 20.00 -23.44 2.73
C TYR A 237 20.30 -22.05 3.29
N TYR A 238 19.68 -21.04 2.70
CA TYR A 238 19.84 -19.62 3.04
C TYR A 238 18.67 -19.16 3.89
N PHE A 239 18.95 -18.29 4.84
CA PHE A 239 17.97 -17.69 5.73
C PHE A 239 17.99 -16.18 5.51
N PRO A 240 17.06 -15.65 4.70
CA PRO A 240 17.01 -14.23 4.40
C PRO A 240 16.94 -13.33 5.63
N GLY A 241 16.22 -13.75 6.67
CA GLY A 241 16.11 -13.04 7.95
C GLY A 241 17.42 -12.93 8.75
N LEU A 242 18.42 -13.76 8.42
CA LEU A 242 19.76 -13.72 9.02
C LEU A 242 20.77 -12.96 8.13
N GLY A 243 20.31 -12.29 7.07
CA GLY A 243 21.17 -11.65 6.08
C GLY A 243 21.78 -12.61 5.05
N GLY A 244 21.28 -13.85 4.99
CA GLY A 244 21.67 -14.83 3.97
C GLY A 244 21.29 -14.36 2.57
N ARG A 245 22.26 -14.35 1.66
CA ARG A 245 22.09 -14.03 0.23
C ARG A 245 22.77 -15.08 -0.62
#